data_AF-A0A5R9A827-F1
#
_entry.id   AF-A0A5R9A827-F1
#
_cell.length_a   1.000
_cell.length_b   1.000
_cell.length_c   1.000
_cell.angle_alpha   90.00
_cell.angle_beta   90.00
_cell.angle_gamma   90.00
#
_symmetry.space_group_name_H-M   'P 1'
#
loop_
_entity.id
_entity.type
_entity.pdbx_description
1 polymer ?
#
loop_
_entity_poly.entity_id
_entity_poly.type
_entity_poly.pdbx_seq_one_letter_code
_entity_poly.pdbx_strand_id
1 'polypeptide(L)'
;MLRALLSVLLLTLLAGCSLRPPAPVEPPAKPPVDLPVDAQNCLTHQECTLKTSRTLLFVFDYAEAGAALVENENRVLSTPEKSPKKDWPAIRIQLADPDGGRFEFSSECRQKRCRIKESRLLSCYRSYLDGKTTLDGKACRFR
;
A
#
# COMPACT_ATOMS: atom_id res chain seq x y z
N MET A 1 1.10 11.90 -53.96
CA MET A 1 2.13 12.59 -53.14
C MET A 1 1.75 12.73 -51.66
N LEU A 2 0.46 12.83 -51.31
CA LEU A 2 -0.02 12.91 -49.92
C LEU A 2 0.31 11.68 -49.03
N ARG A 3 0.31 10.47 -49.61
CA ARG A 3 0.64 9.22 -48.89
C ARG A 3 2.10 9.14 -48.45
N ALA A 4 3.04 9.66 -49.24
CA ALA A 4 4.46 9.64 -48.90
C ALA A 4 4.78 10.61 -47.75
N LEU A 5 4.11 11.75 -47.71
CA LEU A 5 4.21 12.73 -46.62
C LEU A 5 3.72 12.16 -45.28
N LEU A 6 2.66 11.35 -45.30
CA LEU A 6 2.11 10.71 -44.09
C LEU A 6 3.08 9.66 -43.50
N SER A 7 3.76 8.90 -44.36
CA SER A 7 4.74 7.89 -43.95
C SER A 7 5.98 8.51 -43.32
N VAL A 8 6.47 9.63 -43.87
CA VAL A 8 7.60 10.38 -43.30
C VAL A 8 7.23 10.98 -41.94
N LEU A 9 6.00 11.50 -41.80
CA LEU A 9 5.52 12.07 -40.54
C LEU A 9 5.40 11.00 -39.43
N LEU A 10 4.88 9.81 -39.74
CA LEU A 10 4.85 8.69 -38.78
C LEU A 10 6.26 8.26 -38.34
N LEU A 11 7.22 8.18 -39.27
CA LEU A 11 8.60 7.81 -38.94
C LEU A 11 9.29 8.85 -38.04
N THR A 12 8.99 10.14 -38.21
CA THR A 12 9.52 11.19 -37.32
C THR A 12 8.89 11.16 -35.92
N LEU A 13 7.63 10.74 -35.79
CA LEU A 13 6.96 10.58 -34.49
C LEU A 13 7.52 9.41 -33.67
N LEU A 14 7.95 8.32 -34.31
CA LEU A 14 8.55 7.17 -33.60
C LEU A 14 10.00 7.41 -33.16
N ALA A 15 10.73 8.35 -33.76
CA ALA A 15 12.11 8.66 -33.38
C ALA A 15 12.22 9.42 -32.04
N GLY A 16 11.13 10.04 -31.56
CA GLY A 16 11.09 10.83 -30.33
C GLY A 16 11.17 10.03 -29.02
N CYS A 17 11.00 8.70 -29.05
CA CYS A 17 10.99 7.88 -27.83
C CYS A 17 12.37 7.40 -27.36
N SER A 18 13.46 7.79 -28.04
CA SER A 18 14.83 7.36 -27.69
C SER A 18 15.64 8.41 -26.92
N LEU A 19 15.07 9.61 -26.67
CA LEU A 19 15.77 10.66 -25.95
C LEU A 19 15.82 10.33 -24.46
N ARG A 20 16.80 9.51 -24.09
CA ARG A 20 17.11 9.13 -22.72
C ARG A 20 17.59 10.41 -21.99
N PRO A 21 16.87 10.90 -20.97
CA PRO A 21 17.35 12.01 -20.17
C PRO A 21 18.73 11.65 -19.58
N PRO A 22 19.66 12.60 -19.43
CA PRO A 22 20.88 12.37 -18.68
C PRO A 22 20.50 11.82 -17.30
N ALA A 23 21.16 10.74 -16.89
CA ALA A 23 20.87 10.09 -15.62
C ALA A 23 20.99 11.12 -14.49
N PRO A 24 19.98 11.23 -13.61
CA PRO A 24 20.10 12.04 -12.41
C PRO A 24 21.35 11.61 -11.64
N VAL A 25 22.19 12.56 -11.24
CA VAL A 25 23.29 12.28 -10.33
C VAL A 25 22.66 11.86 -9.01
N GLU A 26 22.70 10.57 -8.72
CA GLU A 26 22.18 10.02 -7.47
C GLU A 26 23.00 10.59 -6.31
N PRO A 27 22.35 11.19 -5.29
CA PRO A 27 23.03 11.56 -4.05
C PRO A 27 23.72 10.33 -3.45
N PRO A 28 24.87 10.50 -2.77
CA PRO A 28 25.56 9.39 -2.13
C PRO A 28 24.60 8.63 -1.23
N ALA A 29 24.51 7.31 -1.45
CA ALA A 29 23.66 6.42 -0.67
C ALA A 29 24.00 6.59 0.81
N LYS A 30 23.01 6.99 1.61
CA LYS A 30 23.18 7.06 3.07
C LYS A 30 23.51 5.64 3.58
N PRO A 31 24.46 5.50 4.53
CA PRO A 31 24.77 4.20 5.12
C PRO A 31 23.50 3.52 5.63
N PRO A 32 23.33 2.20 5.45
CA PRO A 32 22.19 1.49 5.99
C PRO A 32 22.17 1.67 7.51
N VAL A 33 21.14 2.32 8.02
CA VAL A 33 20.90 2.41 9.45
C VAL A 33 20.28 1.08 9.85
N ASP A 34 21.08 0.24 10.52
CA ASP A 34 20.69 -1.09 10.98
C ASP A 34 19.85 -0.99 12.26
N LEU A 35 18.69 -0.35 12.14
CA LEU A 35 17.61 -0.45 13.11
C LEU A 35 16.71 -1.61 12.69
N PRO A 36 16.04 -2.30 13.63
CA PRO A 36 14.99 -3.24 13.28
C PRO A 36 14.03 -2.53 12.33
N VAL A 37 13.95 -3.01 11.09
CA VAL A 37 13.06 -2.42 10.09
C VAL A 37 11.64 -2.67 10.57
N ASP A 38 11.08 -1.69 11.28
CA ASP A 38 9.68 -1.71 11.62
C ASP A 38 8.91 -1.64 10.30
N ALA A 39 8.17 -2.70 9.99
CA ALA A 39 7.36 -2.80 8.78
C ALA A 39 6.48 -1.55 8.58
N GLN A 40 6.05 -0.92 9.66
CA GLN A 40 5.22 0.29 9.64
C GLN A 40 5.97 1.60 9.38
N ASN A 41 7.30 1.63 9.38
CA ASN A 41 8.07 2.83 9.02
C ASN A 41 8.43 2.82 7.54
N CYS A 42 8.49 4.00 6.91
CA CYS A 42 9.08 4.20 5.61
C CYS A 42 10.01 5.42 5.64
N LEU A 43 11.12 5.35 4.91
CA LEU A 43 12.17 6.38 4.96
C LEU A 43 12.29 7.21 3.69
N THR A 44 11.72 6.73 2.59
CA THR A 44 11.84 7.36 1.27
C THR A 44 10.48 7.46 0.60
N HIS A 45 10.35 8.41 -0.32
CA HIS A 45 9.15 8.59 -1.12
C HIS A 45 8.69 7.30 -1.80
N GLN A 46 9.62 6.63 -2.49
CA GLN A 46 9.34 5.38 -3.17
C GLN A 46 8.85 4.27 -2.21
N GLU A 47 9.49 4.14 -1.05
CA GLU A 47 9.09 3.15 -0.04
C GLU A 47 7.69 3.46 0.53
N CYS A 48 7.42 4.73 0.86
CA CYS A 48 6.13 5.15 1.38
C CYS A 48 5.00 4.97 0.35
N THR A 49 5.25 5.27 -0.93
CA THR A 49 4.31 4.99 -2.03
C THR A 49 4.04 3.50 -2.14
N LEU A 50 5.09 2.66 -2.15
CA LEU A 50 4.93 1.21 -2.25
C LEU A 50 4.16 0.63 -1.06
N LYS A 51 4.46 1.07 0.15
CA LYS A 51 3.75 0.65 1.37
C LYS A 51 2.31 1.13 1.37
N THR A 52 2.02 2.32 0.83
CA THR A 52 0.64 2.79 0.62
C THR A 52 -0.13 1.86 -0.32
N SER A 53 0.45 1.47 -1.46
CA SER A 53 -0.19 0.50 -2.36
C SER A 53 -0.47 -0.85 -1.68
N ARG A 54 0.46 -1.32 -0.84
CA ARG A 54 0.29 -2.55 -0.05
C ARG A 54 -0.79 -2.42 1.03
N THR A 55 -0.90 -1.27 1.67
CA THR A 55 -2.02 -0.96 2.59
C THR A 55 -3.36 -1.01 1.86
N LEU A 56 -3.44 -0.49 0.64
CA LEU A 56 -4.66 -0.57 -0.17
C LEU A 56 -5.04 -2.01 -0.51
N LEU A 57 -4.07 -2.85 -0.89
CA LEU A 57 -4.31 -4.28 -1.09
C LEU A 57 -4.82 -4.98 0.18
N PHE A 58 -4.21 -4.68 1.33
CA PHE A 58 -4.67 -5.22 2.61
C PHE A 58 -6.14 -4.88 2.90
N VAL A 59 -6.57 -3.63 2.69
CA VAL A 59 -7.97 -3.24 2.95
C VAL A 59 -8.95 -3.87 1.96
N PHE A 60 -8.53 -4.12 0.71
CA PHE A 60 -9.34 -4.87 -0.25
C PHE A 60 -9.52 -6.32 0.19
N ASP A 61 -8.45 -7.02 0.55
CA ASP A 61 -8.52 -8.43 0.98
C ASP A 61 -9.27 -8.58 2.31
N TYR A 62 -9.16 -7.58 3.19
CA TYR A 62 -9.96 -7.47 4.41
C TYR A 62 -11.46 -7.38 4.10
N ALA A 63 -11.85 -6.52 3.15
CA ALA A 63 -13.26 -6.40 2.73
C ALA A 63 -13.75 -7.65 1.97
N GLU A 64 -12.93 -8.23 1.10
CA GLU A 64 -13.26 -9.48 0.37
C GLU A 64 -13.56 -10.63 1.33
N ALA A 65 -12.86 -10.69 2.47
CA ALA A 65 -13.11 -11.68 3.50
C ALA A 65 -14.44 -11.50 4.28
N GLY A 66 -15.20 -10.47 3.94
CA GLY A 66 -16.53 -10.19 4.50
C GLY A 66 -16.53 -9.08 5.55
N ALA A 67 -15.40 -8.40 5.76
CA ALA A 67 -15.35 -7.24 6.63
C ALA A 67 -15.98 -5.99 5.97
N ALA A 68 -16.07 -4.90 6.72
CA ALA A 68 -16.63 -3.66 6.20
C ALA A 68 -15.67 -2.99 5.21
N LEU A 69 -16.21 -2.40 4.14
CA LEU A 69 -15.46 -1.49 3.28
C LEU A 69 -15.02 -0.26 4.08
N VAL A 70 -13.77 0.17 3.92
CA VAL A 70 -13.25 1.35 4.60
C VAL A 70 -13.54 2.63 3.83
N GLU A 71 -13.72 3.73 4.55
CA GLU A 71 -13.75 5.09 4.01
C GLU A 71 -12.33 5.67 4.03
N ASN A 72 -12.03 6.56 3.08
CA ASN A 72 -10.77 7.30 3.04
C ASN A 72 -11.03 8.78 3.28
N GLU A 73 -10.60 9.27 4.44
CA GLU A 73 -10.70 10.68 4.81
C GLU A 73 -9.32 11.20 5.21
N ASN A 74 -8.77 12.16 4.46
CA ASN A 74 -7.50 12.80 4.79
C ASN A 74 -6.36 11.80 5.10
N ARG A 75 -6.23 10.76 4.27
CA ARG A 75 -5.22 9.69 4.42
C ARG A 75 -5.44 8.79 5.64
N VAL A 76 -6.66 8.76 6.15
CA VAL A 76 -7.14 7.81 7.15
C VAL A 76 -8.05 6.83 6.45
N LEU A 77 -7.72 5.55 6.52
CA LEU A 77 -8.61 4.47 6.11
C LEU A 77 -9.33 3.94 7.34
N SER A 78 -10.65 4.10 7.45
CA SER A 78 -11.39 3.72 8.66
C SER A 78 -12.63 2.91 8.34
N THR A 79 -12.99 1.98 9.23
CA THR A 79 -14.30 1.33 9.18
C THR A 79 -15.39 2.33 9.58
N PRO A 80 -16.38 2.61 8.72
CA PRO A 80 -17.44 3.56 9.02
C PRO A 80 -18.20 3.16 10.30
N GLU A 81 -18.58 4.13 11.14
CA GLU A 81 -19.27 3.86 12.41
C GLU A 81 -20.59 3.10 12.22
N LYS A 82 -21.30 3.41 11.13
CA LYS A 82 -22.60 2.82 10.79
C LYS A 82 -22.48 1.48 10.06
N SER A 83 -21.27 0.96 9.87
CA SER A 83 -21.06 -0.33 9.21
C SER A 83 -21.70 -1.46 10.00
N PRO A 84 -22.36 -2.44 9.34
CA PRO A 84 -22.88 -3.62 10.02
C PRO A 84 -21.77 -4.36 10.77
N LYS A 85 -22.04 -4.73 12.02
CA LYS A 85 -21.13 -5.49 12.88
C LYS A 85 -21.13 -6.98 12.46
N LYS A 86 -20.41 -7.30 11.37
CA LYS A 86 -20.37 -8.63 10.72
C LYS A 86 -19.30 -9.55 11.31
N ASP A 87 -19.12 -9.60 12.62
CA ASP A 87 -18.08 -10.41 13.26
C ASP A 87 -16.63 -10.04 12.90
N TRP A 88 -16.40 -8.87 12.30
CA TRP A 88 -15.07 -8.36 11.98
C TRP A 88 -14.67 -7.21 12.92
N PRO A 89 -13.40 -7.11 13.38
CA PRO A 89 -12.93 -5.95 14.12
C PRO A 89 -12.94 -4.71 13.21
N ALA A 90 -13.44 -3.57 13.68
CA ALA A 90 -13.27 -2.31 12.96
C ALA A 90 -11.79 -1.95 12.89
N ILE A 91 -11.35 -1.33 11.80
CA ILE A 91 -9.97 -0.87 11.62
C ILE A 91 -9.88 0.63 11.43
N ARG A 92 -8.73 1.20 11.81
CA ARG A 92 -8.30 2.55 11.43
C ARG A 92 -6.82 2.50 11.06
N ILE A 93 -6.49 3.00 9.87
CA ILE A 93 -5.13 3.05 9.36
C ILE A 93 -4.80 4.49 8.99
N GLN A 94 -3.80 5.09 9.67
CA GLN A 94 -3.20 6.34 9.21
C GLN A 94 -2.11 6.00 8.20
N LEU A 95 -2.23 6.50 6.97
CA LEU A 95 -1.15 6.37 5.99
C LEU A 95 0.01 7.29 6.42
N ALA A 96 1.25 6.80 6.29
CA ALA A 96 2.44 7.61 6.49
C ALA A 96 2.47 8.80 5.51
N ASP A 97 3.19 9.86 5.85
CA ASP A 97 3.52 10.96 4.93
C ASP A 97 4.32 10.43 3.71
N PRO A 98 4.20 11.03 2.50
CA PRO A 98 4.89 10.51 1.34
C PRO A 98 6.40 10.62 1.50
N ASP A 99 6.92 11.60 2.24
CA ASP A 99 8.37 11.82 2.32
C ASP A 99 9.05 11.09 3.48
N GLY A 100 8.28 10.29 4.22
CA GLY A 100 8.78 9.47 5.33
C GLY A 100 7.86 9.53 6.54
N GLY A 101 7.83 8.45 7.31
CA GLY A 101 7.04 8.41 8.54
C GLY A 101 6.57 7.02 8.89
N ARG A 102 5.47 6.96 9.66
CA ARG A 102 4.91 5.72 10.19
C ARG A 102 3.48 5.54 9.76
N PHE A 103 3.13 4.34 9.31
CA PHE A 103 1.77 3.89 9.18
C PHE A 103 1.23 3.49 10.55
N GLU A 104 0.16 4.14 11.01
CA GLU A 104 -0.49 3.75 12.27
C GLU A 104 -1.64 2.80 11.99
N PHE A 105 -1.76 1.74 12.79
CA PHE A 105 -2.82 0.76 12.68
C PHE A 105 -3.46 0.59 14.04
N SER A 106 -4.78 0.71 14.10
CA SER A 106 -5.57 0.26 15.23
C SER A 106 -6.75 -0.58 14.75
N SER A 107 -7.18 -1.49 15.60
CA SER A 107 -8.35 -2.32 15.38
C SER A 107 -9.12 -2.48 16.68
N GLU A 108 -10.43 -2.57 16.58
CA GLU A 108 -11.32 -2.67 17.74
C GLU A 108 -12.44 -3.68 17.44
N CYS A 109 -12.59 -4.69 18.30
CA CYS A 109 -13.75 -5.57 18.27
C CYS A 109 -14.97 -4.92 18.94
N ARG A 110 -15.85 -4.30 18.13
CA ARG A 110 -17.06 -3.57 18.61
C ARG A 110 -18.23 -4.47 19.04
N GLN A 111 -17.95 -5.73 19.37
CA GLN A 111 -18.91 -6.79 19.69
C GLN A 111 -18.29 -7.86 20.60
N LYS A 112 -19.11 -8.81 21.10
CA LYS A 112 -18.67 -9.81 22.09
C LYS A 112 -17.52 -10.70 21.61
N ARG A 113 -17.48 -11.04 20.32
CA ARG A 113 -16.45 -11.88 19.70
C ARG A 113 -16.25 -11.46 18.26
N CYS A 114 -15.00 -11.35 17.81
CA CYS A 114 -14.66 -11.14 16.42
C CYS A 114 -14.01 -12.40 15.84
N ARG A 115 -14.22 -12.61 14.54
CA ARG A 115 -13.69 -13.69 13.71
C ARG A 115 -12.16 -13.77 13.76
N ILE A 116 -11.51 -12.62 13.84
CA ILE A 116 -10.06 -12.51 13.96
C ILE A 116 -9.69 -11.65 15.18
N LYS A 117 -8.62 -12.03 15.87
CA LYS A 117 -8.05 -11.22 16.96
C LYS A 117 -7.34 -10.00 16.37
N GLU A 118 -7.43 -8.88 17.07
CA GLU A 118 -6.78 -7.62 16.72
C GLU A 118 -5.27 -7.77 16.49
N SER A 119 -4.58 -8.49 17.38
CA SER A 119 -3.13 -8.76 17.24
C SER A 119 -2.78 -9.53 15.97
N ARG A 120 -3.60 -10.50 15.57
CA ARG A 120 -3.40 -11.26 14.32
C ARG A 120 -3.63 -10.37 13.10
N LEU A 121 -4.62 -9.48 13.17
CA LEU A 121 -4.90 -8.52 12.10
C LEU A 121 -3.74 -7.54 11.91
N LEU A 122 -3.17 -7.02 13.01
CA LEU A 122 -1.96 -6.19 12.99
C LEU A 122 -0.74 -6.94 12.41
N SER A 123 -0.51 -8.18 12.82
CA SER A 123 0.56 -9.01 12.23
C SER A 123 0.37 -9.18 10.72
N CYS A 124 -0.88 -9.35 10.27
CA CYS A 124 -1.17 -9.47 8.85
C CYS A 124 -0.85 -8.18 8.13
N TYR A 125 -1.34 -7.06 8.65
CA TYR A 125 -1.05 -5.74 8.09
C TYR A 125 0.46 -5.49 7.93
N ARG A 126 1.26 -5.79 8.97
CA ARG A 126 2.74 -5.68 8.90
C ARG A 126 3.36 -6.55 7.81
N SER A 127 2.84 -7.76 7.61
CA SER A 127 3.31 -8.64 6.53
C SER A 127 3.04 -8.03 5.15
N TYR A 128 1.85 -7.45 4.93
CA TYR A 128 1.56 -6.72 3.69
C TYR A 128 2.55 -5.59 3.45
N LEU A 129 2.87 -4.80 4.48
CA LEU A 129 3.84 -3.71 4.36
C LEU A 129 5.24 -4.21 3.96
N ASP A 130 5.65 -5.38 4.46
CA ASP A 130 6.90 -6.05 4.08
C ASP A 130 6.84 -6.69 2.66
N GLY A 131 5.70 -6.65 1.99
CA GLY A 131 5.50 -7.33 0.70
C GLY A 131 5.34 -8.84 0.83
N LYS A 132 5.08 -9.33 2.04
CA LYS A 132 4.78 -10.73 2.32
C LYS A 132 3.27 -10.88 2.41
N THR A 133 2.68 -11.74 1.57
CA THR A 133 1.26 -12.08 1.71
C THR A 133 1.04 -13.18 2.75
N THR A 134 2.08 -13.61 3.46
CA THR A 134 2.07 -14.75 4.38
C THR A 134 2.56 -14.41 5.80
N LEU A 135 1.85 -14.90 6.82
CA LEU A 135 2.30 -15.05 8.20
C LEU A 135 2.55 -16.54 8.51
N ASP A 136 3.70 -16.89 9.09
CA ASP A 136 4.03 -18.27 9.50
C ASP A 136 3.87 -19.30 8.36
N GLY A 137 4.28 -18.94 7.14
CA GLY A 137 4.16 -19.81 5.96
C GLY A 137 2.73 -20.02 5.44
N LYS A 138 1.73 -19.32 6.02
CA LYS A 138 0.34 -19.32 5.55
C LYS A 138 0.00 -17.93 5.04
N ALA A 139 -0.69 -17.84 3.91
CA ALA A 139 -1.24 -16.56 3.49
C ALA A 139 -2.05 -15.94 4.64
N CYS A 140 -2.07 -14.61 4.75
CA CYS A 140 -3.01 -13.87 5.59
C CYS A 140 -4.44 -14.09 5.09
N ARG A 141 -4.90 -15.34 5.15
CA ARG A 141 -6.24 -15.75 4.83
C ARG A 141 -7.06 -15.41 6.05
N PHE A 142 -7.89 -14.42 5.84
CA PHE A 142 -8.98 -13.98 6.68
C PHE A 142 -10.13 -15.02 6.76
N ARG A 143 -9.84 -16.32 6.52
CA ARG A 143 -10.81 -17.41 6.55
C ARG A 143 -10.92 -18.03 7.94
#